data_AF-A0A077ZJR8-F1
#
_entry.id   AF-A0A077ZJR8-F1
#
_cell.length_a   1.000
_cell.length_b   1.000
_cell.length_c   1.000
_cell.angle_alpha   90.00
_cell.angle_beta   90.00
_cell.angle_gamma   90.00
#
_symmetry.space_group_name_H-M   'P 1'
#
loop_
_entity.id
_entity.type
_entity.pdbx_description
1 polymer ?
#
loop_
_entity_poly.entity_id
_entity_poly.type
_entity_poly.pdbx_seq_one_letter_code
_entity_poly.pdbx_strand_id
1 'polypeptide(L)'
;MGFPGSLFGVPFALKDCFSTKKVGTTLGSLMLSNYAPSYNATLVDRLLQAGCILLGKTNMDEFSMGSSSLKTRFGPVKNPWTLATDIASKIDHDWYIAGGSSGGSAAVVASGVAKFALGSDTGGSIRNPAALCGVVGFKPTYGLLSRYGLVPLVNSFDSPGILARKVDDIRKVMRKYISVTVKQVMYSF
;
A
#
# COMPACT_ATOMS: atom_id res chain seq x y z
N MET A 1 -32.72 -7.23 3.95
CA MET A 1 -31.37 -6.65 3.90
C MET A 1 -30.36 -7.79 3.94
N GLY A 2 -29.46 -7.90 2.96
CA GLY A 2 -28.37 -8.89 3.03
C GLY A 2 -27.35 -8.49 4.09
N PHE A 3 -26.73 -9.47 4.76
CA PHE A 3 -25.64 -9.19 5.70
C PHE A 3 -24.49 -8.46 4.99
N PRO A 4 -23.88 -7.44 5.62
CA PRO A 4 -22.74 -6.75 5.04
C PRO A 4 -21.59 -7.74 4.77
N GLY A 5 -20.84 -7.52 3.69
CA GLY A 5 -19.70 -8.38 3.35
C GLY A 5 -18.60 -8.32 4.41
N SER A 6 -17.69 -9.30 4.40
CA SER A 6 -16.63 -9.45 5.43
C SER A 6 -15.63 -8.28 5.55
N LEU A 7 -15.67 -7.33 4.62
CA LEU A 7 -14.83 -6.14 4.61
C LEU A 7 -15.57 -4.83 4.95
N PHE A 8 -16.86 -4.91 5.24
CA PHE A 8 -17.64 -3.73 5.62
C PHE A 8 -17.09 -3.11 6.90
N GLY A 9 -16.87 -1.79 6.87
CA GLY A 9 -16.29 -1.03 7.98
C GLY A 9 -14.80 -1.28 8.22
N VAL A 10 -14.13 -2.11 7.41
CA VAL A 10 -12.71 -2.42 7.64
C VAL A 10 -11.83 -1.22 7.21
N PRO A 11 -11.01 -0.66 8.12
CA PRO A 11 -10.15 0.46 7.80
C PRO A 11 -8.91 0.01 7.01
N PHE A 12 -8.62 0.71 5.92
CA PHE A 12 -7.43 0.47 5.11
C PHE A 12 -6.68 1.75 4.78
N ALA A 13 -5.39 1.60 4.49
CA ALA A 13 -4.54 2.69 4.05
C ALA A 13 -4.02 2.43 2.62
N LEU A 14 -3.63 3.49 1.91
CA LEU A 14 -3.33 3.41 0.48
C LEU A 14 -1.98 4.05 0.18
N LYS A 15 -1.04 3.33 -0.43
CA LYS A 15 0.20 3.94 -0.95
C LYS A 15 -0.12 5.12 -1.87
N ASP A 16 0.67 6.18 -1.78
CA ASP A 16 0.37 7.45 -2.45
C ASP A 16 0.54 7.44 -3.98
N CYS A 17 0.78 6.27 -4.59
CA CYS A 17 0.82 6.06 -6.03
C CYS A 17 -0.50 5.53 -6.63
N PHE A 18 -1.53 5.27 -5.82
CA PHE A 18 -2.85 4.87 -6.32
C PHE A 18 -3.77 6.08 -6.47
N SER A 19 -4.25 6.33 -7.68
CA SER A 19 -5.20 7.40 -7.97
C SER A 19 -6.46 7.25 -7.13
N THR A 20 -6.87 8.35 -6.50
CA THR A 20 -8.08 8.43 -5.66
C THR A 20 -8.83 9.69 -6.04
N LYS A 21 -10.08 9.55 -6.46
CA LYS A 21 -10.88 10.62 -7.06
C LYS A 21 -10.99 11.81 -6.11
N LYS A 22 -10.54 12.98 -6.58
CA LYS A 22 -10.53 14.26 -5.83
C LYS A 22 -9.70 14.23 -4.54
N VAL A 23 -8.80 13.27 -4.38
CA VAL A 23 -7.88 13.18 -3.24
C VAL A 23 -6.45 13.34 -3.76
N GLY A 24 -5.64 14.16 -3.08
CA GLY A 24 -4.24 14.38 -3.44
C GLY A 24 -3.48 13.06 -3.59
N THR A 25 -2.75 12.91 -4.71
CA THR A 25 -1.94 11.73 -5.02
C THR A 25 -0.56 12.22 -5.45
N THR A 26 0.38 12.34 -4.52
CA THR A 26 1.62 13.10 -4.74
C THR A 26 2.83 12.24 -5.10
N LEU A 27 2.73 10.92 -4.90
CA LEU A 27 3.85 9.98 -5.03
C LEU A 27 5.05 10.38 -4.15
N GLY A 28 4.83 11.03 -3.01
CA GLY A 28 5.91 11.54 -2.17
C GLY A 28 6.68 12.72 -2.78
N SER A 29 6.18 13.32 -3.86
CA SER A 29 6.87 14.38 -4.62
C SER A 29 6.19 15.74 -4.46
N LEU A 30 7.01 16.80 -4.44
CA LEU A 30 6.51 18.17 -4.54
C LEU A 30 5.92 18.47 -5.92
N MET A 31 6.38 17.79 -6.99
CA MET A 31 5.92 17.99 -8.36
C MET A 31 4.42 17.72 -8.52
N LEU A 32 3.87 16.85 -7.69
CA LEU A 32 2.47 16.44 -7.72
C LEU A 32 1.67 16.96 -6.51
N SER A 33 2.16 18.00 -5.81
CA SER A 33 1.49 18.54 -4.61
C SER A 33 0.06 19.02 -4.88
N ASN A 34 -0.21 19.48 -6.10
CA ASN A 34 -1.53 19.96 -6.55
C ASN A 34 -2.28 18.94 -7.42
N TYR A 35 -1.77 17.70 -7.53
CA TYR A 35 -2.39 16.68 -8.35
C TYR A 35 -3.47 15.91 -7.56
N ALA A 36 -4.71 16.04 -8.01
CA ALA A 36 -5.85 15.27 -7.53
C ALA A 36 -6.52 14.56 -8.72
N PRO A 37 -6.45 13.22 -8.82
CA PRO A 37 -7.04 12.47 -9.92
C PRO A 37 -8.56 12.68 -10.06
N SER A 38 -9.08 12.64 -11.28
CA SER A 38 -10.53 12.70 -11.55
C SER A 38 -11.26 11.36 -11.37
N TYR A 39 -10.51 10.29 -11.11
CA TYR A 39 -10.99 8.91 -11.03
C TYR A 39 -10.27 8.11 -9.92
N ASN A 40 -10.86 6.99 -9.54
CA ASN A 40 -10.28 6.04 -8.60
C ASN A 40 -9.52 4.95 -9.35
N ALA A 41 -8.43 4.46 -8.76
CA ALA A 41 -7.85 3.18 -9.17
C ALA A 41 -8.90 2.06 -8.99
N THR A 42 -8.87 1.04 -9.85
CA THR A 42 -9.85 -0.07 -9.79
C THR A 42 -9.86 -0.74 -8.41
N LEU A 43 -8.71 -0.86 -7.77
CA LEU A 43 -8.60 -1.45 -6.43
C LEU A 43 -9.29 -0.58 -5.38
N VAL A 44 -9.22 0.75 -5.51
CA VAL A 44 -9.90 1.70 -4.62
C VAL A 44 -11.41 1.57 -4.77
N ASP A 45 -11.93 1.58 -6.00
CA ASP A 45 -13.37 1.39 -6.24
C ASP A 45 -13.88 0.08 -5.64
N ARG A 46 -13.14 -1.02 -5.86
CA ARG A 46 -13.50 -2.34 -5.34
C ARG A 46 -13.52 -2.39 -3.80
N LEU A 47 -12.57 -1.75 -3.14
CA LEU A 47 -12.54 -1.69 -1.66
C LEU A 47 -13.63 -0.79 -1.09
N LEU A 48 -13.89 0.36 -1.71
CA LEU A 48 -14.99 1.25 -1.28
C LEU A 48 -16.35 0.58 -1.49
N GLN A 49 -16.56 -0.12 -2.61
CA GLN A 49 -17.77 -0.93 -2.86
C GLN A 49 -17.94 -2.08 -1.87
N ALA A 50 -16.83 -2.63 -1.35
CA ALA A 50 -16.85 -3.62 -0.28
C ALA A 50 -17.27 -3.05 1.08
N GLY A 51 -17.41 -1.73 1.19
CA GLY A 51 -17.68 -1.01 2.43
C GLY A 51 -16.44 -0.75 3.28
N CYS A 52 -15.23 -0.89 2.73
CA CYS A 52 -14.02 -0.51 3.46
C CYS A 52 -13.94 1.01 3.66
N ILE A 53 -13.23 1.42 4.71
CA ILE A 53 -13.03 2.83 5.05
C ILE A 53 -11.59 3.20 4.72
N LEU A 54 -11.39 4.11 3.76
CA LEU A 54 -10.07 4.66 3.45
C LEU A 54 -9.65 5.63 4.56
N LEU A 55 -8.62 5.27 5.33
CA LEU A 55 -8.05 6.13 6.36
C LEU A 55 -7.22 7.28 5.79
N GLY A 56 -6.54 7.04 4.67
CA GLY A 56 -5.69 8.04 4.03
C GLY A 56 -4.59 7.47 3.15
N LYS A 57 -3.75 8.38 2.67
CA LYS A 57 -2.60 8.11 1.82
C LYS A 57 -1.36 7.87 2.68
N THR A 58 -0.54 6.90 2.30
CA THR A 58 0.67 6.52 3.04
C THR A 58 1.91 6.98 2.30
N ASN A 59 2.86 7.50 3.08
CA ASN A 59 4.14 7.99 2.57
C ASN A 59 4.96 6.83 1.95
N MET A 60 5.82 7.19 1.00
CA MET A 60 6.58 6.29 0.14
C MET A 60 7.84 6.99 -0.36
N ASP A 61 8.82 6.25 -0.87
CA ASP A 61 9.89 6.89 -1.67
C ASP A 61 9.30 7.62 -2.87
N GLU A 62 9.88 8.78 -3.18
CA GLU A 62 9.43 9.66 -4.25
C GLU A 62 9.34 8.89 -5.59
N PHE A 63 8.19 8.98 -6.27
CA PHE A 63 7.89 8.22 -7.49
C PHE A 63 8.07 6.69 -7.38
N SER A 64 7.98 6.14 -6.17
CA SER A 64 8.32 4.74 -5.85
C SER A 64 9.81 4.39 -6.04
N MET A 65 10.69 5.37 -6.27
CA MET A 65 12.11 5.22 -6.59
C MET A 65 12.97 5.08 -5.34
N GLY A 66 12.81 3.97 -4.62
CA GLY A 66 13.64 3.67 -3.46
C GLY A 66 13.25 2.40 -2.73
N SER A 67 14.06 2.05 -1.74
CA SER A 67 13.93 0.84 -0.92
C SER A 67 13.90 1.13 0.58
N SER A 68 13.79 2.40 0.99
CA SER A 68 13.97 2.82 2.38
C SER A 68 12.91 3.79 2.90
N SER A 69 12.10 4.40 2.02
CA SER A 69 11.14 5.47 2.35
C SER A 69 11.80 6.66 3.05
N LEU A 70 13.03 6.98 2.65
CA LEU A 70 13.81 8.13 3.15
C LEU A 70 13.67 9.35 2.25
N LYS A 71 13.70 9.13 0.93
CA LYS A 71 13.72 10.19 -0.08
C LYS A 71 12.30 10.52 -0.48
N THR A 72 11.66 11.37 0.31
CA THR A 72 10.28 11.79 0.11
C THR A 72 10.08 13.19 0.64
N ARG A 73 9.19 13.95 0.00
CA ARG A 73 8.86 15.32 0.40
C ARG A 73 8.33 15.41 1.82
N PHE A 74 7.70 14.37 2.35
CA PHE A 74 7.07 14.38 3.68
C PHE A 74 8.00 13.95 4.82
N GLY A 75 9.28 13.76 4.54
CA GLY A 75 10.26 13.27 5.51
C GLY A 75 10.23 11.73 5.67
N PRO A 76 11.24 11.16 6.32
CA PRO A 76 11.46 9.72 6.33
C PRO A 76 10.37 8.96 7.09
N VAL A 77 10.03 7.76 6.60
CA VAL A 77 9.18 6.83 7.35
C VAL A 77 10.04 6.04 8.34
N LYS A 78 9.84 6.33 9.63
CA LYS A 78 10.50 5.60 10.72
C LYS A 78 9.82 4.27 10.97
N ASN A 79 10.61 3.23 11.20
CA ASN A 79 10.10 1.91 11.57
C ASN A 79 9.42 1.98 12.95
N PRO A 80 8.15 1.53 13.09
CA PRO A 80 7.43 1.57 14.37
C PRO A 80 8.13 0.83 15.52
N TRP A 81 9.02 -0.13 15.22
CA TRP A 81 9.75 -0.90 16.22
C TRP A 81 11.02 -0.21 16.75
N THR A 82 11.28 1.02 16.34
CA THR A 82 12.47 1.79 16.75
C THR A 82 12.64 1.89 18.27
N LEU A 83 11.56 2.16 19.01
CA LEU A 83 11.62 2.32 20.47
C LEU A 83 11.67 0.98 21.23
N ALA A 84 11.50 -0.15 20.53
CA ALA A 84 11.43 -1.46 21.15
C ALA A 84 12.81 -2.10 21.36
N THR A 85 13.90 -1.48 20.91
CA THR A 85 15.24 -2.04 21.03
C THR A 85 16.21 -1.07 21.70
N ASP A 86 16.95 -1.55 22.71
CA ASP A 86 18.08 -0.83 23.33
C ASP A 86 19.25 -0.61 22.35
N ILE A 87 19.12 -1.07 21.10
CA ILE A 87 20.13 -0.98 20.06
C ILE A 87 20.06 0.38 19.34
N ALA A 88 18.89 1.03 19.31
CA ALA A 88 18.73 2.31 18.61
C ALA A 88 19.69 3.39 19.14
N SER A 89 19.99 3.37 20.45
CA SER A 89 20.95 4.26 21.11
C SER A 89 22.42 4.09 20.67
N LYS A 90 22.72 3.11 19.81
CA LYS A 90 24.07 2.82 19.29
C LYS A 90 24.28 3.27 17.84
N ILE A 91 23.28 3.89 17.20
CA ILE A 91 23.33 4.30 15.79
C ILE A 91 23.08 5.81 15.71
N ASP A 92 23.80 6.51 14.83
CA ASP A 92 23.81 7.97 14.62
C ASP A 92 22.44 8.66 14.48
N HIS A 93 21.38 7.90 14.21
CA HIS A 93 20.05 8.45 13.97
C HIS A 93 18.98 8.05 15.00
N ASP A 94 19.26 7.23 16.01
CA ASP A 94 18.27 6.76 17.01
C ASP A 94 17.01 6.07 16.42
N TRP A 95 16.98 5.72 15.12
CA TRP A 95 15.83 5.05 14.50
C TRP A 95 16.18 4.21 13.26
N TYR A 96 15.31 3.23 12.94
CA TYR A 96 15.48 2.32 11.80
C TYR A 96 14.55 2.67 10.64
N ILE A 97 15.00 2.41 9.41
CA ILE A 97 14.16 2.56 8.21
C ILE A 97 12.98 1.58 8.22
N ALA A 98 11.83 2.03 7.70
CA ALA A 98 10.69 1.15 7.47
C ALA A 98 10.84 0.27 6.22
N GLY A 99 11.89 0.50 5.41
CA GLY A 99 12.00 -0.07 4.07
C GLY A 99 11.12 0.67 3.06
N GLY A 100 11.09 0.20 1.82
CA GLY A 100 10.41 0.93 0.78
C GLY A 100 10.30 0.20 -0.55
N SER A 101 9.59 0.77 -1.52
CA SER A 101 8.97 2.12 -1.41
C SER A 101 7.60 2.17 -0.72
N SER A 102 7.00 1.05 -0.28
CA SER A 102 5.72 1.07 0.48
C SER A 102 5.92 1.19 2.00
N GLY A 103 6.92 1.95 2.47
CA GLY A 103 7.27 2.01 3.89
C GLY A 103 6.16 2.55 4.78
N GLY A 104 5.44 3.59 4.35
CA GLY A 104 4.29 4.11 5.09
C GLY A 104 3.15 3.08 5.20
N SER A 105 2.95 2.27 4.16
CA SER A 105 1.97 1.19 4.16
C SER A 105 2.34 0.07 5.14
N ALA A 106 3.64 -0.23 5.30
CA ALA A 106 4.09 -1.19 6.29
C ALA A 106 3.99 -0.63 7.71
N ALA A 107 4.43 0.62 7.91
CA ALA A 107 4.42 1.28 9.21
C ALA A 107 3.00 1.42 9.79
N VAL A 108 2.01 1.84 8.98
CA VAL A 108 0.62 2.01 9.43
C VAL A 108 -0.07 0.69 9.80
N VAL A 109 0.35 -0.41 9.18
CA VAL A 109 -0.15 -1.75 9.48
C VAL A 109 0.52 -2.31 10.74
N ALA A 110 1.84 -2.12 10.86
CA ALA A 110 2.62 -2.55 12.02
C ALA A 110 2.18 -1.83 13.30
N SER A 111 1.91 -0.51 13.23
CA SER A 111 1.45 0.29 14.36
C SER A 111 -0.01 0.05 14.77
N GLY A 112 -0.77 -0.75 14.00
CA GLY A 112 -2.16 -1.04 14.34
C GLY A 112 -3.19 -0.07 13.79
N VAL A 113 -2.77 1.06 13.21
CA VAL A 113 -3.66 2.13 12.71
C VAL A 113 -4.57 1.63 11.60
N ALA A 114 -4.04 0.86 10.64
CA ALA A 114 -4.84 0.24 9.58
C ALA A 114 -4.92 -1.28 9.76
N LYS A 115 -6.03 -1.88 9.32
CA LYS A 115 -6.17 -3.34 9.30
C LYS A 115 -5.31 -3.97 8.20
N PHE A 116 -5.27 -3.32 7.05
CA PHE A 116 -4.37 -3.63 5.94
C PHE A 116 -4.03 -2.35 5.16
N ALA A 117 -3.01 -2.41 4.32
CA ALA A 117 -2.68 -1.34 3.41
C ALA A 117 -2.37 -1.87 2.01
N LEU A 118 -2.67 -1.08 0.97
CA LEU A 118 -2.24 -1.37 -0.39
C LEU A 118 -0.87 -0.74 -0.65
N GLY A 119 0.03 -1.51 -1.27
CA GLY A 119 1.32 -1.08 -1.77
C GLY A 119 1.52 -1.44 -3.25
N SER A 120 2.66 -1.04 -3.81
CA SER A 120 3.13 -1.50 -5.13
C SER A 120 4.53 -2.09 -5.00
N ASP A 121 4.81 -3.17 -5.73
CA ASP A 121 6.08 -3.90 -5.75
C ASP A 121 6.60 -4.02 -7.19
N THR A 122 7.75 -3.42 -7.45
CA THR A 122 8.48 -3.54 -8.72
C THR A 122 9.66 -4.50 -8.58
N GLY A 123 10.43 -4.38 -7.48
CA GLY A 123 11.58 -5.25 -7.18
C GLY A 123 11.71 -5.66 -5.71
N GLY A 124 10.70 -5.40 -4.88
CA GLY A 124 10.76 -5.61 -3.42
C GLY A 124 9.91 -4.63 -2.63
N SER A 125 9.25 -3.69 -3.30
CA SER A 125 8.67 -2.51 -2.65
C SER A 125 7.47 -2.77 -1.73
N ILE A 126 6.97 -4.01 -1.66
CA ILE A 126 6.03 -4.49 -0.63
C ILE A 126 6.73 -5.44 0.33
N ARG A 127 7.51 -6.40 -0.20
CA ARG A 127 8.15 -7.47 0.58
C ARG A 127 9.22 -6.94 1.54
N ASN A 128 10.05 -6.00 1.08
CA ASN A 128 11.12 -5.40 1.88
C ASN A 128 10.55 -4.61 3.08
N PRO A 129 9.64 -3.63 2.90
CA PRO A 129 9.10 -2.92 4.04
C PRO A 129 8.25 -3.81 4.96
N ALA A 130 7.58 -4.84 4.43
CA ALA A 130 6.90 -5.82 5.26
C ALA A 130 7.86 -6.60 6.16
N ALA A 131 8.98 -7.07 5.62
CA ALA A 131 10.01 -7.78 6.39
C ALA A 131 10.62 -6.89 7.48
N LEU A 132 10.96 -5.64 7.15
CA LEU A 132 11.57 -4.73 8.12
C LEU A 132 10.60 -4.27 9.21
N CYS A 133 9.30 -4.10 8.90
CA CYS A 133 8.28 -3.71 9.88
C CYS A 133 7.58 -4.90 10.56
N GLY A 134 8.02 -6.14 10.35
CA GLY A 134 7.44 -7.31 11.02
C GLY A 134 5.98 -7.58 10.67
N VAL A 135 5.59 -7.35 9.41
CA VAL A 135 4.23 -7.61 8.90
C VAL A 135 4.25 -8.52 7.68
N VAL A 136 3.10 -9.02 7.26
CA VAL A 136 2.96 -9.84 6.06
C VAL A 136 2.84 -8.92 4.84
N GLY A 137 3.72 -9.07 3.86
CA GLY A 137 3.67 -8.38 2.58
C GLY A 137 3.42 -9.35 1.44
N PHE A 138 2.23 -9.31 0.85
CA PHE A 138 1.86 -10.18 -0.26
C PHE A 138 1.92 -9.43 -1.59
N LYS A 139 2.90 -9.78 -2.43
CA LYS A 139 2.94 -9.45 -3.84
C LYS A 139 2.34 -10.62 -4.64
N PRO A 140 1.13 -10.48 -5.21
CA PRO A 140 0.51 -11.53 -5.99
C PRO A 140 1.26 -11.80 -7.31
N THR A 141 0.81 -12.82 -8.03
CA THR A 141 1.18 -13.04 -9.44
C THR A 141 0.87 -11.79 -10.26
N TYR A 142 1.79 -11.42 -11.14
CA TYR A 142 1.61 -10.27 -12.03
C TYR A 142 0.30 -10.40 -12.81
N GLY A 143 -0.45 -9.30 -12.91
CA GLY A 143 -1.76 -9.26 -13.58
C GLY A 143 -2.95 -9.72 -12.73
N LEU A 144 -2.74 -10.36 -11.57
CA LEU A 144 -3.86 -10.81 -10.72
C LEU A 144 -4.64 -9.65 -10.08
N LEU A 145 -4.00 -8.51 -9.86
CA LEU A 145 -4.64 -7.27 -9.40
C LEU A 145 -4.59 -6.23 -10.52
N SER A 146 -5.70 -5.51 -10.70
CA SER A 146 -5.77 -4.41 -11.67
C SER A 146 -4.73 -3.34 -11.33
N ARG A 147 -4.04 -2.86 -12.37
CA ARG A 147 -3.07 -1.76 -12.29
C ARG A 147 -3.65 -0.43 -12.77
N TYR A 148 -4.92 -0.41 -13.18
CA TYR A 148 -5.56 0.83 -13.59
C TYR A 148 -5.64 1.80 -12.39
N GLY A 149 -5.12 3.02 -12.61
CA GLY A 149 -4.94 4.03 -11.57
C GLY A 149 -3.79 3.78 -10.60
N LEU A 150 -2.92 2.78 -10.83
CA LEU A 150 -1.60 2.75 -10.22
C LEU A 150 -0.65 3.56 -11.12
N VAL A 151 0.00 4.58 -10.58
CA VAL A 151 1.11 5.26 -11.26
C VAL A 151 2.34 4.36 -11.15
N PRO A 152 2.86 3.79 -12.26
CA PRO A 152 3.91 2.77 -12.22
C PRO A 152 5.29 3.39 -12.04
N LEU A 153 6.20 2.66 -11.39
CA LEU A 153 7.65 2.90 -11.54
C LEU A 153 8.17 2.30 -12.85
N VAL A 154 7.83 1.02 -13.11
CA VAL A 154 8.12 0.33 -14.37
C VAL A 154 6.86 -0.34 -14.88
N ASN A 155 6.39 0.10 -16.05
CA ASN A 155 5.10 -0.30 -16.63
C ASN A 155 4.94 -1.81 -16.82
N SER A 156 6.00 -2.59 -16.93
CA SER A 156 5.91 -4.05 -17.14
C SER A 156 6.11 -4.87 -15.85
N PHE A 157 6.54 -4.27 -14.75
CA PHE A 157 6.92 -4.98 -13.52
C PHE A 157 6.06 -4.63 -12.31
N ASP A 158 5.53 -3.40 -12.25
CA ASP A 158 4.74 -2.93 -11.11
C ASP A 158 3.53 -3.83 -10.84
N SER A 159 3.51 -4.38 -9.63
CA SER A 159 2.44 -5.23 -9.12
C SER A 159 1.84 -4.61 -7.86
N PRO A 160 0.54 -4.27 -7.85
CA PRO A 160 -0.16 -3.96 -6.61
C PRO A 160 -0.08 -5.16 -5.65
N GLY A 161 -0.13 -4.89 -4.35
CA GLY A 161 -0.21 -5.93 -3.33
C GLY A 161 -0.68 -5.40 -1.99
N ILE A 162 -0.72 -6.29 -1.00
CA ILE A 162 -1.36 -6.02 0.29
C ILE A 162 -0.34 -6.23 1.41
N LEU A 163 -0.33 -5.31 2.38
CA LEU A 163 0.35 -5.45 3.66
C LEU A 163 -0.70 -5.64 4.76
N ALA A 164 -0.50 -6.62 5.64
CA ALA A 164 -1.37 -6.86 6.80
C ALA A 164 -0.60 -7.57 7.93
N ARG A 165 -1.15 -7.58 9.17
CA ARG A 165 -0.53 -8.32 10.30
C ARG A 165 -0.77 -9.84 10.25
N LYS A 166 -1.80 -10.30 9.53
CA LYS A 166 -2.16 -11.72 9.42
C LYS A 166 -2.40 -12.09 7.96
N VAL A 167 -1.97 -13.29 7.58
CA VAL A 167 -2.24 -13.87 6.24
C VAL A 167 -3.74 -13.95 5.96
N ASP A 168 -4.56 -14.23 6.99
CA ASP A 168 -6.02 -14.30 6.85
C ASP A 168 -6.65 -12.96 6.43
N ASP A 169 -6.09 -11.83 6.87
CA ASP A 169 -6.56 -10.50 6.48
C ASP A 169 -6.30 -10.28 4.98
N ILE A 170 -5.11 -10.65 4.49
CA ILE A 170 -4.78 -10.62 3.06
C ILE A 170 -5.72 -11.53 2.26
N ARG A 171 -5.96 -12.75 2.74
CA ARG A 171 -6.87 -13.72 2.10
C ARG A 171 -8.28 -13.17 1.96
N LYS A 172 -8.81 -12.50 3.01
CA LYS A 172 -10.13 -11.86 2.99
C LYS A 172 -10.21 -10.75 1.94
N VAL A 173 -9.17 -9.93 1.83
CA VAL A 173 -9.10 -8.85 0.83
C VAL A 173 -8.99 -9.41 -0.60
N MET A 174 -8.16 -10.41 -0.83
CA MET A 174 -7.94 -11.00 -2.16
C MET A 174 -9.20 -11.64 -2.75
N ARG A 175 -9.86 -12.55 -2.02
CA ARG A 175 -10.79 -13.55 -2.59
C ARG A 175 -11.98 -12.98 -3.38
N LYS A 176 -12.68 -11.99 -2.83
CA LYS A 176 -13.93 -11.48 -3.42
C LYS A 176 -13.81 -10.05 -3.93
N TYR A 177 -12.81 -9.31 -3.46
CA TYR A 177 -12.86 -7.86 -3.56
C TYR A 177 -11.92 -7.33 -4.61
N ILE A 178 -10.66 -7.76 -4.66
CA ILE A 178 -9.69 -7.08 -5.53
C ILE A 178 -9.06 -7.94 -6.63
N SER A 179 -9.10 -9.28 -6.56
CA SER A 179 -8.55 -10.13 -7.63
C SER A 179 -9.37 -10.05 -8.91
N VAL A 180 -8.70 -10.06 -10.07
CA VAL A 180 -9.39 -10.34 -11.33
C VAL A 180 -9.81 -11.81 -11.34
N THR A 181 -11.03 -12.07 -11.79
CA THR A 181 -11.49 -13.45 -12.00
C THR A 181 -11.16 -13.88 -13.42
N VAL A 182 -10.99 -15.19 -13.66
CA VAL A 182 -10.82 -15.74 -15.02
C VAL A 182 -11.96 -15.27 -15.93
N LYS A 183 -13.19 -15.16 -15.42
CA LYS A 183 -14.32 -14.56 -16.16
C LYS A 183 -14.03 -13.13 -16.62
N GLN A 184 -13.51 -12.26 -15.75
CA GLN A 184 -13.17 -10.88 -16.14
C GLN A 184 -12.08 -10.83 -17.21
N VAL A 185 -11.13 -11.77 -17.19
CA VAL A 185 -10.10 -11.86 -18.24
C VAL A 185 -10.69 -12.39 -19.55
N MET A 186 -11.55 -13.40 -19.51
CA MET A 186 -12.10 -14.07 -20.70
C MET A 186 -13.15 -13.25 -21.46
N TYR A 187 -13.89 -12.35 -20.79
CA TYR A 187 -14.96 -11.54 -21.41
C TYR A 187 -14.54 -10.08 -21.72
N SER A 188 -13.24 -9.78 -21.75
CA SER A 188 -12.73 -8.43 -22.09
C SER A 188 -12.25 -8.30 -23.55
N PHE A 189 -12.67 -9.20 -24.43
CA PHE A 189 -12.45 -9.17 -25.88
C PHE A 189 -13.80 -9.26 -26.59
#